data_AF-A0A2S6ACT2-F1
#
_entry.id   AF-A0A2S6ACT2-F1
#
_cell.length_a   1.000
_cell.length_b   1.000
_cell.length_c   1.000
_cell.angle_alpha   90.00
_cell.angle_beta   90.00
_cell.angle_gamma   90.00
#
_symmetry.space_group_name_H-M   'P 1'
#
loop_
_entity.id
_entity.type
_entity.pdbx_description
1 polymer ?
#
loop_
_entity_poly.entity_id
_entity_poly.type
_entity_poly.pdbx_seq_one_letter_code
_entity_poly.pdbx_strand_id
1 'polypeptide(L)'
;MSTAVAAPGAAPRAAAQQAEVARARIAVLVATYQVDVVVPTKFAVETFIDDLLGVLARAIDDETVDFTPPAGQWSLARPGEQPIPRWRSLADHDVVDGTVLMLSVVESAEVFTPVVEDITDALAAINEREFAEFDSETVATVGSAALGVGALVAAVLLSWSWTRSGSLWWCGLPALLLGAACWGAAVVAGRGRTPVRVVLGLELSALPLLFAGGAMLVPPAYGQPGGFAAANVAAGAVVAAVAAVTMLRASESGTSALTAVATIGVVLAFAALVPTYVDVSVEKVAGGIVFAAAVLLTAAPRLAVVAARIRPPDLPDPGNEVAPATLTDIFDAETVRADQLDQSADAERELRPNTGIETRARLAVTSLRGLIAAVSALLAGGVVVAAEQAPGGIREIVLGAAVAGILVMRARWYPDRVQAVSLCAASAVATVGVAAVTVGAYGTDYARLAVVGVLVVAAVAACVAALRLPGRRLSPVTRRVIDLVEYALILLVPVIAFWIMGIYTAMRAI
;
A
#
# COMPACT_ATOMS: atom_id res chain seq x y z
N MET A 1 -112.79 -8.36 -20.87
CA MET A 1 -111.78 -7.64 -20.06
C MET A 1 -110.78 -8.70 -19.59
N SER A 2 -109.79 -9.10 -20.40
CA SER A 2 -108.45 -8.50 -20.52
C SER A 2 -107.88 -7.93 -19.23
N THR A 3 -106.95 -8.67 -18.61
CA THR A 3 -105.72 -8.14 -18.01
C THR A 3 -104.68 -9.26 -17.97
N ALA A 4 -103.77 -9.25 -18.94
CA ALA A 4 -102.50 -9.98 -18.86
C ALA A 4 -101.58 -9.25 -17.87
N VAL A 5 -101.01 -9.99 -16.93
CA VAL A 5 -99.97 -9.49 -16.02
C VAL A 5 -98.61 -9.96 -16.54
N ALA A 6 -97.76 -8.99 -16.85
CA ALA A 6 -96.41 -9.18 -17.39
C ALA A 6 -95.42 -9.68 -16.32
N ALA A 7 -94.50 -10.54 -16.72
CA ALA A 7 -93.36 -10.96 -15.90
C ALA A 7 -92.35 -9.80 -15.72
N PRO A 8 -91.69 -9.69 -14.56
CA PRO A 8 -90.68 -8.65 -14.32
C PRO A 8 -89.45 -8.90 -15.20
N GLY A 9 -88.99 -7.84 -15.86
CA GLY A 9 -87.89 -7.85 -16.81
C GLY A 9 -86.55 -8.26 -16.19
N ALA A 10 -85.77 -8.99 -16.97
CA ALA A 10 -84.40 -9.36 -16.65
C ALA A 10 -83.53 -8.11 -16.46
N ALA A 11 -82.85 -8.03 -15.32
CA ALA A 11 -81.80 -7.04 -15.09
C ALA A 11 -80.68 -7.22 -16.13
N PRO A 12 -80.07 -6.12 -16.63
CA PRO A 12 -78.94 -6.22 -17.55
C PRO A 12 -77.77 -6.92 -16.83
N ARG A 13 -77.21 -7.97 -17.45
CA ARG A 13 -75.93 -8.55 -17.03
C ARG A 13 -74.89 -7.44 -17.06
N ALA A 14 -74.36 -7.10 -15.90
CA ALA A 14 -73.17 -6.26 -15.81
C ALA A 14 -72.06 -6.90 -16.66
N ALA A 15 -71.53 -6.14 -17.61
CA ALA A 15 -70.36 -6.54 -18.36
C ALA A 15 -69.24 -6.83 -17.36
N ALA A 16 -68.63 -8.02 -17.46
CA ALA A 16 -67.45 -8.35 -16.67
C ALA A 16 -66.37 -7.30 -16.96
N GLN A 17 -66.02 -6.50 -15.95
CA GLN A 17 -64.86 -5.61 -16.00
C GLN A 17 -63.64 -6.48 -16.31
N GLN A 18 -63.06 -6.31 -17.50
CA GLN A 18 -61.79 -6.95 -17.85
C GLN A 18 -60.77 -6.49 -16.82
N ALA A 19 -60.24 -7.43 -16.03
CA ALA A 19 -59.17 -7.16 -15.10
C ALA A 19 -57.92 -6.76 -15.90
N GLU A 20 -57.68 -5.45 -16.00
CA GLU A 20 -56.49 -4.92 -16.65
C GLU A 20 -55.26 -5.36 -15.82
N VAL A 21 -54.42 -6.21 -16.41
CA VAL A 21 -53.19 -6.67 -15.77
C VAL A 21 -52.23 -5.49 -15.73
N ALA A 22 -51.88 -5.04 -14.52
CA ALA A 22 -50.87 -4.01 -14.34
C ALA A 22 -49.54 -4.52 -14.89
N ARG A 23 -48.95 -3.77 -15.83
CA ARG A 23 -47.70 -4.09 -16.52
C ARG A 23 -46.71 -2.97 -16.29
N ALA A 24 -45.43 -3.32 -16.30
CA ALA A 24 -44.35 -2.35 -16.38
C ALA A 24 -43.35 -2.73 -17.46
N ARG A 25 -42.84 -1.73 -18.18
CA ARG A 25 -41.69 -1.84 -19.08
C ARG A 25 -40.42 -1.72 -18.25
N ILE A 26 -39.68 -2.82 -18.15
CA ILE A 26 -38.39 -2.87 -17.45
C ILE A 26 -37.26 -3.05 -18.46
N ALA A 27 -36.08 -2.53 -18.13
CA ALA A 27 -34.86 -2.80 -18.88
C ALA A 27 -34.09 -3.90 -18.15
N VAL A 28 -33.92 -5.07 -18.78
CA VAL A 28 -33.16 -6.18 -18.21
C VAL A 28 -31.74 -6.16 -18.76
N LEU A 29 -30.76 -6.00 -17.88
CA LEU A 29 -29.34 -6.10 -18.18
C LEU A 29 -28.89 -7.56 -18.08
N VAL A 30 -28.32 -8.07 -19.17
CA VAL A 30 -27.72 -9.41 -19.26
C VAL A 30 -26.38 -9.28 -19.98
N ALA A 31 -25.28 -9.61 -19.30
CA ALA A 31 -23.92 -9.38 -19.79
C ALA A 31 -23.72 -7.91 -20.27
N THR A 32 -23.49 -7.71 -21.56
CA THR A 32 -23.33 -6.40 -22.22
C THR A 32 -24.61 -5.87 -22.88
N TYR A 33 -25.72 -6.62 -22.82
CA TYR A 33 -26.97 -6.29 -23.49
C TYR A 33 -28.00 -5.69 -22.52
N GLN A 34 -28.76 -4.72 -23.02
CA GLN A 34 -29.95 -4.20 -22.38
C GLN A 34 -31.17 -4.53 -23.23
N VAL A 35 -32.10 -5.32 -22.68
CA VAL A 35 -33.33 -5.71 -23.38
C VAL A 35 -34.53 -5.16 -22.62
N ASP A 36 -35.31 -4.32 -23.29
CA ASP A 36 -36.55 -3.77 -22.73
C ASP A 36 -37.69 -4.77 -22.88
N VAL A 37 -38.28 -5.21 -21.77
CA VAL A 37 -39.37 -6.19 -21.75
C VAL A 37 -40.54 -5.66 -20.93
N VAL A 38 -41.76 -5.94 -21.37
CA VAL A 38 -42.97 -5.62 -20.63
C VAL A 38 -43.39 -6.84 -19.82
N VAL A 39 -43.37 -6.71 -18.50
CA VAL A 39 -43.69 -7.79 -17.55
C VAL A 39 -44.87 -7.39 -16.66
N PRO A 40 -45.65 -8.35 -16.15
CA PRO A 40 -46.71 -8.03 -15.21
C PRO A 40 -46.13 -7.71 -13.83
N THR A 41 -46.64 -6.66 -13.17
CA THR A 41 -46.08 -6.20 -11.88
C THR A 41 -46.67 -6.87 -10.66
N LYS A 42 -47.91 -7.38 -10.75
CA LYS A 42 -48.67 -7.95 -9.63
C LYS A 42 -48.50 -9.47 -9.45
N PHE A 43 -47.90 -10.17 -10.40
CA PHE A 43 -47.60 -11.60 -10.26
C PHE A 43 -46.24 -11.78 -9.60
N ALA A 44 -46.08 -12.92 -8.90
CA ALA A 44 -44.79 -13.31 -8.35
C ALA A 44 -43.77 -13.53 -9.47
N VAL A 45 -42.50 -13.21 -9.20
CA VAL A 45 -41.41 -13.34 -10.18
C VAL A 45 -41.29 -14.77 -10.71
N GLU A 46 -41.54 -15.78 -9.87
CA GLU A 46 -41.53 -17.20 -10.26
C GLU A 46 -42.49 -17.54 -11.41
N THR A 47 -43.58 -16.79 -11.57
CA THR A 47 -44.63 -17.09 -12.55
C THR A 47 -44.18 -16.75 -13.98
N PHE A 48 -43.26 -15.80 -14.16
CA PHE A 48 -42.88 -15.30 -15.49
C PHE A 48 -41.38 -15.30 -15.76
N ILE A 49 -40.52 -15.52 -14.76
CA ILE A 49 -39.06 -15.47 -14.93
C ILE A 49 -38.55 -16.48 -15.97
N ASP A 50 -39.10 -17.70 -16.01
CA ASP A 50 -38.66 -18.74 -16.94
C ASP A 50 -39.04 -18.40 -18.40
N ASP A 51 -40.22 -17.84 -18.59
CA ASP A 51 -40.66 -17.31 -19.90
C ASP A 51 -39.84 -16.08 -20.31
N LEU A 52 -39.51 -15.21 -19.34
CA LEU A 52 -38.66 -14.04 -19.54
C LEU A 52 -37.25 -14.45 -19.99
N LEU A 53 -36.66 -15.48 -19.38
CA LEU A 53 -35.37 -16.04 -19.82
C LEU A 53 -35.45 -16.52 -21.28
N GLY A 54 -36.54 -17.18 -21.67
CA GLY A 54 -36.76 -17.59 -23.06
C GLY A 54 -36.91 -16.41 -24.03
N VAL A 55 -37.51 -15.30 -23.60
CA VAL A 55 -37.60 -14.05 -24.38
C VAL A 55 -36.23 -13.38 -24.49
N LEU A 56 -35.47 -13.30 -23.40
CA LEU A 56 -34.13 -12.71 -23.39
C LEU A 56 -33.16 -13.51 -24.26
N ALA A 57 -33.18 -14.85 -24.18
CA ALA A 57 -32.36 -15.71 -25.02
C ALA A 57 -32.62 -15.50 -26.52
N ARG A 58 -33.90 -15.40 -26.91
CA ARG A 58 -34.29 -15.11 -28.30
C ARG A 58 -33.98 -13.68 -28.74
N ALA A 59 -33.98 -12.72 -27.82
CA ALA A 59 -33.72 -11.31 -28.13
C ALA A 59 -32.23 -11.01 -28.29
N ILE A 60 -31.38 -11.69 -27.52
CA ILE A 60 -29.93 -11.52 -27.58
C ILE A 60 -29.32 -12.34 -28.72
N ASP A 61 -29.83 -13.56 -28.98
CA ASP A 61 -29.41 -14.45 -30.09
C ASP A 61 -27.88 -14.61 -30.21
N ASP A 62 -27.21 -14.73 -29.05
CA ASP A 62 -25.76 -14.91 -28.93
C ASP A 62 -25.48 -16.19 -28.14
N GLU A 63 -24.77 -17.14 -28.76
CA GLU A 63 -24.38 -18.42 -28.15
C GLU A 63 -23.39 -18.27 -26.99
N THR A 64 -22.74 -17.11 -26.85
CA THR A 64 -21.79 -16.85 -25.76
C THR A 64 -22.45 -16.48 -24.44
N VAL A 65 -23.75 -16.12 -24.45
CA VAL A 65 -24.50 -15.74 -23.25
C VAL A 65 -25.18 -16.96 -22.64
N ASP A 66 -24.65 -17.42 -21.49
CA ASP A 66 -25.22 -18.53 -20.74
C ASP A 66 -26.39 -18.06 -19.86
N PHE A 67 -27.59 -18.58 -20.16
CA PHE A 67 -28.80 -18.36 -19.37
C PHE A 67 -29.04 -19.49 -18.35
N THR A 68 -28.08 -20.40 -18.16
CA THR A 68 -28.13 -21.35 -17.05
C THR A 68 -27.55 -20.70 -15.79
N PRO A 69 -28.24 -20.78 -14.65
CA PRO A 69 -27.75 -20.15 -13.43
C PRO A 69 -26.53 -20.93 -12.92
N PRO A 70 -25.42 -20.26 -12.57
CA PRO A 70 -24.21 -20.93 -12.08
C PRO A 70 -24.44 -21.74 -10.78
N ALA A 71 -25.31 -21.27 -9.87
CA ALA A 71 -25.70 -21.99 -8.67
C ALA A 71 -27.03 -21.49 -8.09
N GLY A 72 -28.13 -22.25 -8.18
CA GLY A 72 -29.42 -21.86 -7.62
C GLY A 72 -30.48 -21.56 -8.69
N GLN A 73 -31.30 -20.53 -8.47
CA GLN A 73 -32.39 -20.16 -9.39
C GLN A 73 -32.33 -18.70 -9.80
N TRP A 74 -32.70 -18.41 -11.05
CA TRP A 74 -32.77 -17.03 -11.53
C TRP A 74 -33.89 -16.23 -10.87
N SER A 75 -33.57 -14.97 -10.59
CA SER A 75 -34.52 -13.93 -10.23
C SER A 75 -34.02 -12.58 -10.77
N LEU A 76 -34.72 -11.50 -10.41
CA LEU A 76 -34.41 -10.13 -10.82
C LEU A 76 -33.87 -9.34 -9.62
N ALA A 77 -32.86 -8.50 -9.84
CA ALA A 77 -32.32 -7.58 -8.85
C ALA A 77 -32.11 -6.19 -9.45
N ARG A 78 -32.15 -5.13 -8.65
CA ARG A 78 -31.57 -3.85 -9.08
C ARG A 78 -30.04 -3.97 -9.08
N PRO A 79 -29.32 -3.25 -9.96
CA PRO A 79 -27.85 -3.27 -9.96
C PRO A 79 -27.26 -2.95 -8.57
N GLY A 80 -26.55 -3.91 -7.98
CA GLY A 80 -25.92 -3.78 -6.66
C GLY A 80 -26.83 -4.04 -5.45
N GLU A 81 -28.09 -4.42 -5.67
CA GLU A 81 -29.01 -4.82 -4.60
C GLU A 81 -29.17 -6.34 -4.52
N GLN A 82 -29.81 -6.81 -3.43
CA GLN A 82 -30.12 -8.23 -3.28
C GLN A 82 -31.19 -8.67 -4.29
N PRO A 83 -31.14 -9.94 -4.74
CA PRO A 83 -32.18 -10.51 -5.59
C PRO A 83 -33.58 -10.39 -4.97
N ILE A 84 -34.55 -10.01 -5.78
CA ILE A 84 -35.97 -10.06 -5.40
C ILE A 84 -36.33 -11.54 -5.18
N PRO A 85 -36.90 -11.91 -4.02
CA PRO A 85 -37.30 -13.29 -3.79
C PRO A 85 -38.35 -13.76 -4.81
N ARG A 86 -38.23 -14.96 -5.37
CA ARG A 86 -39.09 -15.43 -6.49
C ARG A 86 -40.60 -15.43 -6.17
N TRP A 87 -40.97 -15.59 -4.90
CA TRP A 87 -42.37 -15.57 -4.41
C TRP A 87 -42.97 -14.15 -4.20
N ARG A 88 -42.20 -13.08 -4.44
CA ARG A 88 -42.62 -11.67 -4.29
C ARG A 88 -42.95 -11.09 -5.66
N SER A 89 -43.82 -10.08 -5.68
CA SER A 89 -44.16 -9.36 -6.90
C SER A 89 -43.22 -8.16 -7.13
N LEU A 90 -43.13 -7.70 -8.38
CA LEU A 90 -42.34 -6.50 -8.71
C LEU A 90 -42.96 -5.23 -8.10
N ALA A 91 -44.28 -5.19 -7.92
CA ALA A 91 -44.97 -4.10 -7.26
C ALA A 91 -44.57 -3.96 -5.78
N ASP A 92 -44.24 -5.06 -5.10
CA ASP A 92 -43.79 -5.03 -3.69
C ASP A 92 -42.39 -4.41 -3.51
N HIS A 93 -41.64 -4.25 -4.60
CA HIS A 93 -40.28 -3.70 -4.63
C HIS A 93 -40.21 -2.35 -5.38
N ASP A 94 -41.35 -1.66 -5.49
CA ASP A 94 -41.50 -0.35 -6.14
C ASP A 94 -40.85 -0.29 -7.54
N VAL A 95 -40.98 -1.38 -8.30
CA VAL A 95 -40.52 -1.45 -9.70
C VAL A 95 -41.54 -0.74 -10.57
N VAL A 96 -41.10 0.37 -11.17
CA VAL A 96 -41.90 1.21 -12.05
C VAL A 96 -41.41 1.13 -13.49
N ASP A 97 -42.16 1.69 -14.43
CA ASP A 97 -41.74 1.83 -15.83
C ASP A 97 -40.37 2.49 -15.95
N GLY A 98 -39.49 1.90 -16.74
CA GLY A 98 -38.11 2.34 -16.95
C GLY A 98 -37.11 1.85 -15.90
N THR A 99 -37.54 1.05 -14.91
CA THR A 99 -36.61 0.48 -13.93
C THR A 99 -35.65 -0.50 -14.61
N VAL A 100 -34.36 -0.33 -14.32
CA VAL A 100 -33.30 -1.24 -14.77
C VAL A 100 -33.15 -2.36 -13.76
N LEU A 101 -33.27 -3.61 -14.22
CA LEU A 101 -33.06 -4.83 -13.45
C LEU A 101 -31.98 -5.67 -14.12
N MET A 102 -31.34 -6.55 -13.36
CA MET A 102 -30.41 -7.54 -13.86
C MET A 102 -30.85 -8.94 -13.44
N LEU A 103 -30.49 -9.94 -14.24
CA LEU A 103 -30.58 -11.33 -13.83
C LEU A 103 -29.63 -11.56 -12.67
N SER A 104 -30.17 -12.02 -11.54
CA SER A 104 -29.40 -12.34 -10.35
C SER A 104 -29.86 -13.66 -9.79
N VAL A 105 -28.96 -14.36 -9.13
CA VAL A 105 -29.21 -15.72 -8.68
C VAL A 105 -29.65 -15.69 -7.23
N VAL A 106 -30.82 -16.27 -6.94
CA VAL A 106 -31.29 -16.53 -5.58
C VAL A 106 -30.72 -17.89 -5.18
N GLU A 107 -29.71 -17.87 -4.33
CA GLU A 107 -29.23 -19.07 -3.64
C GLU A 107 -30.20 -19.42 -2.50
N SER A 108 -30.38 -20.71 -2.23
CA SER A 108 -31.15 -21.14 -1.05
C SER A 108 -30.42 -20.66 0.22
N ALA A 109 -31.16 -20.01 1.11
CA ALA A 109 -30.65 -19.66 2.45
C ALA A 109 -30.48 -20.90 3.35
N GLU A 110 -30.89 -22.08 2.90
CA GLU A 110 -30.66 -23.35 3.60
C GLU A 110 -29.19 -23.76 3.48
N VAL A 111 -28.37 -23.20 4.35
CA VAL A 111 -27.03 -23.71 4.61
C VAL A 111 -27.19 -24.97 5.45
N PHE A 112 -27.05 -26.15 4.81
CA PHE A 112 -26.93 -27.40 5.54
C PHE A 112 -25.61 -27.39 6.33
N THR A 113 -25.68 -26.93 7.58
CA THR A 113 -24.59 -27.16 8.53
C THR A 113 -24.70 -28.62 8.97
N PRO A 114 -23.71 -29.48 8.67
CA PRO A 114 -23.73 -30.86 9.16
C PRO A 114 -23.83 -30.84 10.68
N VAL A 115 -24.77 -31.61 11.23
CA VAL A 115 -24.88 -31.80 12.68
C VAL A 115 -23.71 -32.68 13.09
N VAL A 116 -22.70 -32.09 13.71
CA VAL A 116 -21.56 -32.81 14.24
C VAL A 116 -21.93 -33.33 15.63
N GLU A 117 -22.13 -34.63 15.76
CA GLU A 117 -22.57 -35.27 17.01
C GLU A 117 -21.42 -35.42 18.03
N ASP A 118 -20.17 -35.54 17.56
CA ASP A 118 -18.98 -35.62 18.41
C ASP A 118 -18.40 -34.22 18.70
N ILE A 119 -18.26 -33.90 19.97
CA ILE A 119 -17.66 -32.65 20.44
C ILE A 119 -16.20 -32.53 19.95
N THR A 120 -15.51 -33.65 19.79
CA THR A 120 -14.12 -33.72 19.32
C THR A 120 -14.01 -33.29 17.87
N ASP A 121 -14.89 -33.79 17.01
CA ASP A 121 -14.96 -33.40 15.59
C ASP A 121 -15.41 -31.94 15.44
N ALA A 122 -16.35 -31.50 16.28
CA ALA A 122 -16.78 -30.10 16.31
C ALA A 122 -15.61 -29.19 16.72
N LEU A 123 -14.82 -29.57 17.72
CA LEU A 123 -13.64 -28.83 18.16
C LEU A 123 -12.55 -28.84 17.09
N ALA A 124 -12.32 -29.96 16.41
CA ALA A 124 -11.36 -30.06 15.30
C ALA A 124 -11.76 -29.16 14.13
N ALA A 125 -13.04 -29.17 13.73
CA ALA A 125 -13.55 -28.33 12.65
C ALA A 125 -13.53 -26.82 13.00
N ILE A 126 -13.78 -26.47 14.28
CA ILE A 126 -13.59 -25.10 14.77
C ILE A 126 -12.11 -24.73 14.71
N ASN A 127 -11.21 -25.63 15.15
CA ASN A 127 -9.78 -25.38 15.17
C ASN A 127 -9.20 -25.17 13.75
N GLU A 128 -9.58 -26.01 12.78
CA GLU A 128 -9.19 -25.86 11.37
C GLU A 128 -9.70 -24.57 10.72
N ARG A 129 -10.88 -24.07 11.16
CA ARG A 129 -11.43 -22.80 10.68
C ARG A 129 -10.81 -21.58 11.33
N GLU A 130 -10.54 -21.66 12.63
CA GLU A 130 -10.12 -20.52 13.45
C GLU A 130 -8.59 -20.35 13.49
N PHE A 131 -7.84 -21.44 13.30
CA PHE A 131 -6.39 -21.44 13.37
C PHE A 131 -5.76 -21.96 12.07
N ALA A 132 -4.84 -21.18 11.52
CA ALA A 132 -4.06 -21.60 10.37
C ALA A 132 -3.06 -22.70 10.76
N GLU A 133 -2.99 -23.77 9.97
CA GLU A 133 -2.01 -24.84 10.15
C GLU A 133 -0.59 -24.38 9.77
N PHE A 134 0.41 -25.05 10.33
CA PHE A 134 1.81 -24.85 9.97
C PHE A 134 2.11 -25.40 8.57
N ASP A 135 1.83 -24.59 7.55
CA ASP A 135 2.03 -24.95 6.15
C ASP A 135 3.46 -24.65 5.64
N SER A 136 3.78 -25.21 4.47
CA SER A 136 4.94 -24.95 3.64
C SER A 136 5.22 -23.45 3.41
N GLU A 137 4.20 -22.60 3.28
CA GLU A 137 4.38 -21.14 3.18
C GLU A 137 4.94 -20.53 4.47
N THR A 138 4.50 -21.05 5.63
CA THR A 138 5.01 -20.63 6.95
C THR A 138 6.48 -21.04 7.10
N VAL A 139 6.83 -22.26 6.71
CA VAL A 139 8.23 -22.73 6.68
C VAL A 139 9.10 -21.86 5.79
N ALA A 140 8.62 -21.52 4.60
CA ALA A 140 9.32 -20.63 3.68
C ALA A 140 9.54 -19.22 4.27
N THR A 141 8.55 -18.70 5.00
CA THR A 141 8.62 -17.38 5.65
C THR A 141 9.60 -17.39 6.83
N VAL A 142 9.56 -18.41 7.68
CA VAL A 142 10.50 -18.57 8.80
C VAL A 142 11.92 -18.79 8.28
N GLY A 143 12.10 -19.64 7.26
CA GLY A 143 13.40 -19.90 6.65
C GLY A 143 14.03 -18.66 6.03
N SER A 144 13.24 -17.87 5.28
CA SER A 144 13.70 -16.59 4.70
C SER A 144 14.02 -15.55 5.78
N ALA A 145 13.22 -15.46 6.84
CA ALA A 145 13.51 -14.58 7.98
C ALA A 145 14.80 -14.98 8.71
N ALA A 146 14.99 -16.27 8.98
CA ALA A 146 16.20 -16.80 9.61
C ALA A 146 17.45 -16.53 8.76
N LEU A 147 17.34 -16.68 7.44
CA LEU A 147 18.41 -16.34 6.50
C LEU A 147 18.74 -14.84 6.54
N GLY A 148 17.73 -13.98 6.54
CA GLY A 148 17.90 -12.52 6.63
C GLY A 148 18.60 -12.09 7.91
N VAL A 149 18.20 -12.66 9.05
CA VAL A 149 18.86 -12.41 10.35
C VAL A 149 20.29 -12.93 10.33
N GLY A 150 20.51 -14.14 9.82
CA GLY A 150 21.85 -14.72 9.70
C GLY A 150 22.79 -13.87 8.83
N ALA A 151 22.29 -13.37 7.70
CA ALA A 151 23.05 -12.51 6.80
C ALA A 151 23.37 -11.14 7.44
N LEU A 152 22.42 -10.55 8.17
CA LEU A 152 22.65 -9.31 8.93
C LEU A 152 23.72 -9.52 10.01
N VAL A 153 23.61 -10.59 10.80
CA VAL A 153 24.59 -10.94 11.84
C VAL A 153 25.96 -11.18 11.23
N ALA A 154 26.04 -11.92 10.12
CA ALA A 154 27.29 -12.15 9.41
C ALA A 154 27.91 -10.83 8.90
N ALA A 155 27.12 -9.94 8.30
CA ALA A 155 27.59 -8.62 7.87
C ALA A 155 28.15 -7.79 9.03
N VAL A 156 27.48 -7.78 10.19
CA VAL A 156 27.93 -7.08 11.41
C VAL A 156 29.20 -7.70 11.97
N LEU A 157 29.27 -9.02 12.12
CA LEU A 157 30.43 -9.72 12.68
C LEU A 157 31.66 -9.59 11.77
N LEU A 158 31.48 -9.68 10.44
CA LEU A 158 32.56 -9.44 9.48
C LEU A 158 33.02 -7.99 9.52
N SER A 159 32.11 -7.02 9.64
CA SER A 159 32.46 -5.60 9.78
C SER A 159 33.22 -5.34 11.06
N TRP A 160 32.79 -5.93 12.17
CA TRP A 160 33.48 -5.83 13.45
C TRP A 160 34.86 -6.50 13.42
N SER A 161 34.99 -7.65 12.77
CA SER A 161 36.29 -8.28 12.52
C SER A 161 37.21 -7.40 11.66
N TRP A 162 36.66 -6.74 10.64
CA TRP A 162 37.38 -5.82 9.79
C TRP A 162 37.88 -4.59 10.56
N THR A 163 37.11 -4.04 11.51
CA THR A 163 37.60 -2.92 12.33
C THR A 163 38.85 -3.23 13.15
N ARG A 164 39.11 -4.51 13.43
CA ARG A 164 40.30 -4.99 14.16
C ARG A 164 41.46 -5.38 13.24
N SER A 165 41.15 -5.96 12.08
CA SER A 165 42.16 -6.54 11.19
C SER A 165 42.47 -5.69 9.96
N GLY A 166 41.54 -4.86 9.48
CA GLY A 166 41.61 -4.15 8.20
C GLY A 166 41.70 -5.07 6.98
N SER A 167 41.49 -6.38 7.14
CA SER A 167 41.80 -7.36 6.10
C SER A 167 40.65 -7.55 5.12
N LEU A 168 40.89 -7.20 3.85
CA LEU A 168 39.97 -7.48 2.75
C LEU A 168 39.77 -8.99 2.55
N TRP A 169 40.85 -9.78 2.63
CA TRP A 169 40.81 -11.21 2.33
C TRP A 169 39.97 -12.03 3.30
N TRP A 170 40.00 -11.70 4.58
CA TRP A 170 39.31 -12.48 5.63
C TRP A 170 37.94 -11.91 6.02
N CYS A 171 37.65 -10.66 5.68
CA CYS A 171 36.39 -10.02 6.05
C CYS A 171 35.58 -9.58 4.82
N GLY A 172 36.17 -8.75 3.95
CA GLY A 172 35.45 -8.17 2.82
C GLY A 172 35.14 -9.16 1.70
N LEU A 173 36.10 -10.01 1.33
CA LEU A 173 35.91 -11.02 0.29
C LEU A 173 34.85 -12.06 0.69
N PRO A 174 34.84 -12.63 1.91
CA PRO A 174 33.76 -13.50 2.37
C PRO A 174 32.39 -12.81 2.38
N ALA A 175 32.31 -11.54 2.83
CA ALA A 175 31.06 -10.78 2.80
C ALA A 175 30.52 -10.62 1.37
N LEU A 176 31.38 -10.24 0.41
CA LEU A 176 31.01 -10.13 -0.99
C LEU A 176 30.60 -11.47 -1.60
N LEU A 177 31.34 -12.54 -1.34
CA LEU A 177 31.04 -13.87 -1.86
C LEU A 177 29.72 -14.41 -1.32
N LEU A 178 29.45 -14.25 -0.02
CA LEU A 178 28.17 -14.65 0.58
C LEU A 178 27.01 -13.80 0.04
N GLY A 179 27.20 -12.49 -0.10
CA GLY A 179 26.20 -11.60 -0.70
C GLY A 179 25.90 -11.95 -2.16
N ALA A 180 26.95 -12.19 -2.97
CA ALA A 180 26.83 -12.62 -4.36
C ALA A 180 26.21 -14.02 -4.49
N ALA A 181 26.51 -14.94 -3.56
CA ALA A 181 25.89 -16.26 -3.52
C ALA A 181 24.39 -16.18 -3.21
N CYS A 182 23.99 -15.35 -2.24
CA CYS A 182 22.57 -15.11 -1.94
C CYS A 182 21.84 -14.48 -3.15
N TRP A 183 22.47 -13.49 -3.79
CA TRP A 183 21.89 -12.87 -4.98
C TRP A 183 21.80 -13.84 -6.17
N GLY A 184 22.85 -14.61 -6.45
CA GLY A 184 22.85 -15.64 -7.49
C GLY A 184 21.78 -16.71 -7.22
N ALA A 185 21.65 -17.15 -5.97
CA ALA A 185 20.61 -18.07 -5.55
C ALA A 185 19.21 -17.47 -5.73
N ALA A 186 19.01 -16.18 -5.46
CA ALA A 186 17.75 -15.49 -5.74
C ALA A 186 17.41 -15.50 -7.24
N VAL A 187 18.40 -15.24 -8.11
CA VAL A 187 18.20 -15.28 -9.57
C VAL A 187 17.85 -16.68 -10.06
N VAL A 188 18.52 -17.71 -9.54
CA VAL A 188 18.22 -19.11 -9.90
C VAL A 188 16.85 -19.52 -9.38
N ALA A 189 16.53 -19.18 -8.12
CA ALA A 189 15.24 -19.47 -7.51
C ALA A 189 14.08 -18.78 -8.23
N GLY A 190 14.27 -17.51 -8.63
CA GLY A 190 13.28 -16.72 -9.35
C GLY A 190 13.01 -17.19 -10.79
N ARG A 191 13.93 -17.96 -11.39
CA ARG A 191 13.68 -18.66 -12.67
C ARG A 191 12.91 -19.97 -12.50
N GLY A 192 12.88 -20.52 -11.28
CA GLY A 192 12.16 -21.74 -10.95
C GLY A 192 10.74 -21.48 -10.44
N ARG A 193 10.04 -22.54 -10.03
CA ARG A 193 8.72 -22.48 -9.36
C ARG A 193 8.86 -22.24 -7.84
N THR A 194 9.90 -21.53 -7.41
CA THR A 194 10.10 -21.30 -5.98
C THR A 194 9.14 -20.22 -5.47
N PRO A 195 8.68 -20.32 -4.20
CA PRO A 195 7.78 -19.33 -3.65
C PRO A 195 8.46 -17.96 -3.57
N VAL A 196 7.73 -16.91 -3.99
CA VAL A 196 8.20 -15.53 -4.08
C VAL A 196 8.85 -15.01 -2.78
N ARG A 197 8.38 -15.48 -1.62
CA ARG A 197 8.91 -15.12 -0.30
C ARG A 197 10.35 -15.56 -0.09
N VAL A 198 10.74 -16.72 -0.63
CA VAL A 198 12.10 -17.25 -0.51
C VAL A 198 13.05 -16.45 -1.40
N VAL A 199 12.62 -16.12 -2.62
CA VAL A 199 13.37 -15.24 -3.53
C VAL A 199 13.62 -13.89 -2.86
N LEU A 200 12.56 -13.28 -2.31
CA LEU A 200 12.65 -12.05 -1.54
C LEU A 200 13.58 -12.15 -0.33
N GLY A 201 13.50 -13.26 0.41
CA GLY A 201 14.39 -13.55 1.52
C GLY A 201 15.85 -13.54 1.11
N LEU A 202 16.18 -14.20 0.00
CA LEU A 202 17.53 -14.26 -0.55
C LEU A 202 18.02 -12.88 -1.03
N GLU A 203 17.18 -12.12 -1.73
CA GLU A 203 17.48 -10.75 -2.16
C GLU A 203 17.76 -9.83 -0.97
N LEU A 204 16.89 -9.82 0.03
CA LEU A 204 17.06 -8.98 1.22
C LEU A 204 18.25 -9.41 2.08
N SER A 205 18.58 -10.70 2.10
CA SER A 205 19.77 -11.22 2.79
C SER A 205 21.07 -10.80 2.09
N ALA A 206 21.05 -10.68 0.76
CA ALA A 206 22.23 -10.26 0.00
C ALA A 206 22.62 -8.81 0.29
N LEU A 207 21.65 -7.91 0.51
CA LEU A 207 21.89 -6.46 0.65
C LEU A 207 22.82 -6.04 1.80
N PRO A 208 22.64 -6.50 3.06
CA PRO A 208 23.57 -6.13 4.15
C PRO A 208 24.97 -6.73 3.93
N LEU A 209 25.08 -7.92 3.35
CA LEU A 209 26.36 -8.55 3.02
C LEU A 209 27.10 -7.80 1.90
N LEU A 210 26.38 -7.40 0.86
CA LEU A 210 26.92 -6.61 -0.24
C LEU A 210 27.32 -5.20 0.21
N PHE A 211 26.55 -4.58 1.12
CA PHE A 211 26.94 -3.32 1.75
C PHE A 211 28.26 -3.48 2.52
N ALA A 212 28.33 -4.47 3.42
CA ALA A 212 29.51 -4.71 4.25
C ALA A 212 30.74 -5.04 3.39
N GLY A 213 30.58 -5.93 2.41
CA GLY A 213 31.64 -6.30 1.48
C GLY A 213 32.10 -5.13 0.61
N GLY A 214 31.19 -4.32 0.09
CA GLY A 214 31.50 -3.11 -0.68
C GLY A 214 32.24 -2.07 0.15
N ALA A 215 31.84 -1.90 1.43
CA ALA A 215 32.51 -0.99 2.34
C ALA A 215 33.94 -1.42 2.69
N MET A 216 34.19 -2.73 2.80
CA MET A 216 35.51 -3.29 3.08
C MET A 216 36.43 -3.37 1.87
N LEU A 217 35.91 -3.18 0.65
CA LEU A 217 36.71 -3.11 -0.58
C LEU A 217 37.65 -1.89 -0.56
N VAL A 218 37.21 -0.82 0.09
CA VAL A 218 38.01 0.39 0.31
C VAL A 218 38.96 0.15 1.49
N PRO A 219 40.28 0.31 1.31
CA PRO A 219 41.24 0.19 2.41
C PRO A 219 40.92 1.13 3.58
N PRO A 220 41.27 0.76 4.81
CA PRO A 220 41.01 1.61 5.96
C PRO A 220 41.75 2.95 5.87
N ALA A 221 41.15 3.99 6.44
CA ALA A 221 41.74 5.33 6.44
C ALA A 221 43.14 5.30 7.08
N TYR A 222 44.11 5.92 6.39
CA TYR A 222 45.52 5.96 6.81
C TYR A 222 46.20 4.57 6.95
N GLY A 223 45.60 3.52 6.40
CA GLY A 223 46.15 2.15 6.47
C GLY A 223 46.12 1.54 7.87
N GLN A 224 45.44 2.14 8.84
CA GLN A 224 45.32 1.62 10.19
C GLN A 224 43.95 0.97 10.43
N PRO A 225 43.87 -0.20 11.08
CA PRO A 225 42.61 -0.80 11.45
C PRO A 225 41.76 0.16 12.29
N GLY A 226 40.49 0.33 11.91
CA GLY A 226 39.57 1.24 12.58
C GLY A 226 38.15 1.09 12.06
N GLY A 227 37.25 1.97 12.53
CA GLY A 227 35.87 2.02 12.06
C GLY A 227 35.77 2.37 10.57
N PHE A 228 34.59 2.19 9.99
CA PHE A 228 34.35 2.60 8.61
C PHE A 228 34.49 4.12 8.46
N ALA A 229 35.37 4.52 7.56
CA ALA A 229 35.47 5.91 7.13
C ALA A 229 34.33 6.26 6.16
N ALA A 230 34.17 7.55 5.86
CA ALA A 230 33.18 8.04 4.90
C ALA A 230 33.26 7.32 3.53
N ALA A 231 34.47 7.15 3.00
CA ALA A 231 34.69 6.47 1.72
C ALA A 231 34.21 5.00 1.74
N ASN A 232 34.40 4.29 2.85
CA ASN A 232 33.94 2.92 3.03
C ASN A 232 32.40 2.88 3.05
N VAL A 233 31.76 3.76 3.82
CA VAL A 233 30.29 3.84 3.86
C VAL A 233 29.72 4.19 2.48
N ALA A 234 30.35 5.11 1.75
CA ALA A 234 29.96 5.48 0.39
C ALA A 234 30.03 4.28 -0.56
N ALA A 235 31.14 3.54 -0.57
CA ALA A 235 31.33 2.37 -1.42
C ALA A 235 30.30 1.26 -1.10
N GLY A 236 30.10 0.94 0.18
CA GLY A 236 29.08 -0.02 0.59
C GLY A 236 27.68 0.40 0.19
N ALA A 237 27.34 1.68 0.40
CA ALA A 237 26.02 2.24 0.06
C ALA A 237 25.75 2.20 -1.45
N VAL A 238 26.75 2.51 -2.29
CA VAL A 238 26.64 2.42 -3.75
C VAL A 238 26.43 0.96 -4.18
N VAL A 239 27.22 0.02 -3.67
CA VAL A 239 27.09 -1.41 -4.03
C VAL A 239 25.69 -1.94 -3.65
N ALA A 240 25.21 -1.64 -2.44
CA ALA A 240 23.88 -2.04 -2.00
C ALA A 240 22.75 -1.37 -2.81
N ALA A 241 22.89 -0.08 -3.15
CA ALA A 241 21.90 0.63 -3.96
C ALA A 241 21.83 0.07 -5.39
N VAL A 242 22.98 -0.17 -6.02
CA VAL A 242 23.06 -0.77 -7.36
C VAL A 242 22.46 -2.17 -7.34
N ALA A 243 22.81 -3.00 -6.36
CA ALA A 243 22.22 -4.33 -6.19
C ALA A 243 20.70 -4.27 -6.05
N ALA A 244 20.17 -3.41 -5.16
CA ALA A 244 18.73 -3.24 -4.98
C ALA A 244 18.03 -2.77 -6.26
N VAL A 245 18.61 -1.84 -7.02
CA VAL A 245 18.05 -1.38 -8.30
C VAL A 245 18.09 -2.47 -9.36
N THR A 246 19.15 -3.29 -9.40
CA THR A 246 19.21 -4.43 -10.33
C THR A 246 18.21 -5.52 -9.97
N MET A 247 18.00 -5.80 -8.68
CA MET A 247 16.96 -6.73 -8.20
C MET A 247 15.57 -6.21 -8.54
N LEU A 248 15.30 -4.91 -8.37
CA LEU A 248 14.03 -4.28 -8.77
C LEU A 248 13.71 -4.43 -10.27
N ARG A 249 14.74 -4.52 -11.12
CA ARG A 249 14.56 -4.72 -12.57
C ARG A 249 14.38 -6.19 -12.93
N ALA A 250 14.90 -7.10 -12.13
CA ALA A 250 14.88 -8.54 -12.39
C ALA A 250 13.69 -9.26 -11.72
N SER A 251 13.17 -8.71 -10.63
CA SER A 251 12.15 -9.31 -9.78
C SER A 251 10.92 -8.41 -9.72
N GLU A 252 9.73 -8.98 -9.95
CA GLU A 252 8.45 -8.28 -9.77
C GLU A 252 8.03 -8.22 -8.29
N SER A 253 8.81 -8.83 -7.41
CA SER A 253 8.49 -8.98 -6.00
C SER A 253 9.27 -8.00 -5.12
N GLY A 254 8.68 -7.62 -3.98
CA GLY A 254 9.40 -6.88 -2.95
C GLY A 254 9.76 -5.45 -3.27
N THR A 255 9.06 -4.83 -4.22
CA THR A 255 9.31 -3.46 -4.69
C THR A 255 9.48 -2.48 -3.53
N SER A 256 8.68 -2.61 -2.46
CA SER A 256 8.77 -1.72 -1.29
C SER A 256 10.09 -1.85 -0.53
N ALA A 257 10.57 -3.07 -0.25
CA ALA A 257 11.79 -3.25 0.53
C ALA A 257 13.02 -2.85 -0.29
N LEU A 258 13.07 -3.23 -1.57
CA LEU A 258 14.18 -2.89 -2.45
C LEU A 258 14.23 -1.39 -2.77
N THR A 259 13.09 -0.72 -2.99
CA THR A 259 13.06 0.75 -3.15
C THR A 259 13.50 1.46 -1.88
N ALA A 260 13.19 0.92 -0.70
CA ALA A 260 13.68 1.47 0.56
C ALA A 260 15.22 1.40 0.64
N VAL A 261 15.81 0.22 0.38
CA VAL A 261 17.27 0.04 0.42
C VAL A 261 17.98 0.88 -0.65
N ALA A 262 17.45 0.91 -1.87
CA ALA A 262 17.98 1.75 -2.94
C ALA A 262 17.99 3.24 -2.53
N THR A 263 16.90 3.72 -1.94
CA THR A 263 16.78 5.12 -1.51
C THR A 263 17.75 5.44 -0.38
N ILE A 264 17.84 4.58 0.64
CA ILE A 264 18.80 4.74 1.75
C ILE A 264 20.23 4.74 1.20
N GLY A 265 20.57 3.78 0.34
CA GLY A 265 21.91 3.68 -0.25
C GLY A 265 22.29 4.90 -1.08
N VAL A 266 21.37 5.43 -1.89
CA VAL A 266 21.60 6.67 -2.65
C VAL A 266 21.86 7.85 -1.71
N VAL A 267 21.01 8.05 -0.70
CA VAL A 267 21.17 9.17 0.25
C VAL A 267 22.48 9.04 1.03
N LEU A 268 22.80 7.86 1.55
CA LEU A 268 24.04 7.62 2.29
C LEU A 268 25.28 7.77 1.40
N ALA A 269 25.24 7.32 0.14
CA ALA A 269 26.33 7.49 -0.80
C ALA A 269 26.64 8.97 -1.05
N PHE A 270 25.62 9.79 -1.31
CA PHE A 270 25.79 11.24 -1.48
C PHE A 270 26.24 11.93 -0.19
N ALA A 271 25.66 11.56 0.95
CA ALA A 271 26.01 12.14 2.24
C ALA A 271 27.46 11.83 2.64
N ALA A 272 27.94 10.61 2.36
CA ALA A 272 29.30 10.17 2.66
C ALA A 272 30.35 10.72 1.66
N LEU A 273 29.94 11.15 0.47
CA LEU A 273 30.84 11.80 -0.49
C LEU A 273 31.41 13.11 0.06
N VAL A 274 30.58 13.92 0.74
CA VAL A 274 30.96 15.22 1.29
C VAL A 274 32.15 15.12 2.26
N PRO A 275 32.09 14.33 3.36
CA PRO A 275 33.20 14.16 4.29
C PRO A 275 34.41 13.42 3.69
N THR A 276 34.28 12.81 2.50
CA THR A 276 35.40 12.19 1.80
C THR A 276 36.31 13.22 1.13
N TYR A 277 35.75 14.32 0.63
CA TYR A 277 36.51 15.37 -0.06
C TYR A 277 36.70 16.65 0.76
N VAL A 278 35.84 16.89 1.74
CA VAL A 278 35.84 18.11 2.56
C VAL A 278 35.85 17.70 4.03
N ASP A 279 36.70 18.34 4.83
CA ASP A 279 36.76 18.08 6.27
C ASP A 279 35.51 18.63 6.98
N VAL A 280 34.48 17.79 7.08
CA VAL A 280 33.18 18.12 7.65
C VAL A 280 32.87 17.11 8.76
N SER A 281 32.51 17.61 9.94
CA SER A 281 32.15 16.74 11.07
C SER A 281 30.90 15.91 10.77
N VAL A 282 30.85 14.70 11.33
CA VAL A 282 29.73 13.75 11.17
C VAL A 282 28.41 14.37 11.63
N GLU A 283 28.43 15.23 12.65
CA GLU A 283 27.29 16.01 13.13
C GLU A 283 26.62 16.83 12.00
N LYS A 284 27.43 17.56 11.22
CA LYS A 284 26.93 18.38 10.10
C LYS A 284 26.36 17.52 8.98
N VAL A 285 26.99 16.38 8.70
CA VAL A 285 26.49 15.41 7.70
C VAL A 285 25.15 14.83 8.14
N ALA A 286 25.01 14.48 9.42
CA ALA A 286 23.75 13.99 9.99
C ALA A 286 22.62 15.04 9.88
N GLY A 287 22.91 16.31 10.17
CA GLY A 287 21.98 17.42 9.93
C GLY A 287 21.56 17.53 8.46
N GLY A 288 22.49 17.36 7.53
CA GLY A 288 22.23 17.31 6.09
C GLY A 288 21.34 16.14 5.66
N ILE A 289 21.56 14.94 6.22
CA ILE A 289 20.73 13.75 5.98
C ILE A 289 19.30 14.00 6.48
N VAL A 290 19.12 14.55 7.68
CA VAL A 290 17.80 14.86 8.23
C VAL A 290 17.06 15.87 7.34
N PHE A 291 17.75 16.92 6.88
CA PHE A 291 17.18 17.89 5.96
C PHE A 291 16.78 17.24 4.61
N ALA A 292 17.68 16.47 3.99
CA ALA A 292 17.41 15.79 2.73
C ALA A 292 16.24 14.80 2.86
N ALA A 293 16.19 14.04 3.96
CA ALA A 293 15.10 13.11 4.25
C ALA A 293 13.76 13.84 4.49
N ALA A 294 13.77 15.02 5.14
CA ALA A 294 12.57 15.83 5.29
C ALA A 294 12.04 16.36 3.95
N VAL A 295 12.93 16.80 3.05
CA VAL A 295 12.55 17.16 1.67
C VAL A 295 12.00 15.94 0.94
N LEU A 296 12.68 14.80 1.05
CA LEU A 296 12.27 13.55 0.42
C LEU A 296 10.90 13.06 0.92
N LEU A 297 10.57 13.27 2.20
CA LEU A 297 9.24 12.99 2.76
C LEU A 297 8.14 13.72 1.98
N THR A 298 8.37 15.00 1.67
CA THR A 298 7.41 15.82 0.92
C THR A 298 7.35 15.46 -0.56
N ALA A 299 8.48 15.04 -1.15
CA ALA A 299 8.58 14.66 -2.55
C ALA A 299 8.16 13.20 -2.82
N ALA A 300 8.08 12.34 -1.80
CA ALA A 300 7.88 10.90 -1.94
C ALA A 300 6.66 10.51 -2.80
N PRO A 301 5.46 11.12 -2.65
CA PRO A 301 4.31 10.80 -3.51
C PRO A 301 4.59 11.09 -4.99
N ARG A 302 5.27 12.21 -5.30
CA ARG A 302 5.61 12.58 -6.68
C ARG A 302 6.64 11.63 -7.26
N LEU A 303 7.66 11.26 -6.47
CA LEU A 303 8.67 10.29 -6.89
C LEU A 303 8.08 8.91 -7.14
N ALA A 304 7.10 8.48 -6.34
CA ALA A 304 6.40 7.22 -6.55
C ALA A 304 5.59 7.21 -7.87
N VAL A 305 4.90 8.30 -8.19
CA VAL A 305 4.18 8.48 -9.47
C VAL A 305 5.14 8.45 -10.66
N VAL A 306 6.29 9.14 -10.54
CA VAL A 306 7.34 9.13 -11.58
C VAL A 306 7.96 7.74 -11.73
N ALA A 307 8.25 7.05 -10.63
CA ALA A 307 8.77 5.67 -10.64
C ALA A 307 7.81 4.70 -11.34
N ALA A 308 6.49 4.90 -11.13
CA ALA A 308 5.43 4.15 -11.79
C ALA A 308 5.14 4.58 -13.24
N ARG A 309 5.81 5.63 -13.73
CA ARG A 309 5.62 6.19 -15.08
C ARG A 309 4.14 6.51 -15.37
N ILE A 310 3.40 6.92 -14.34
CA ILE A 310 2.02 7.39 -14.50
C ILE A 310 2.11 8.77 -15.15
N ARG A 311 1.59 8.91 -16.36
CA ARG A 311 1.54 10.19 -17.06
C ARG A 311 0.33 10.99 -16.55
N PRO A 312 0.49 12.28 -16.24
CA PRO A 312 -0.65 13.16 -16.03
C PRO A 312 -1.55 13.15 -17.27
N PRO A 313 -2.88 13.30 -17.11
CA PRO A 313 -3.76 13.51 -18.25
C PRO A 313 -3.39 14.84 -18.93
N ASP A 314 -3.28 14.83 -20.27
CA ASP A 314 -3.03 16.03 -21.04
C ASP A 314 -4.35 16.83 -21.13
N LEU A 315 -4.43 17.92 -20.37
CA LEU A 315 -5.57 18.82 -20.42
C LEU A 315 -5.40 19.79 -21.60
N PRO A 316 -6.39 19.95 -22.48
CA PRO A 316 -6.32 20.94 -23.55
C PRO A 316 -6.26 22.36 -22.98
N ASP A 317 -5.55 23.24 -23.68
CA ASP A 317 -5.41 24.64 -23.29
C ASP A 317 -6.79 25.35 -23.24
N PRO A 318 -7.02 26.26 -22.27
CA PRO A 318 -8.28 26.98 -22.15
C PRO A 318 -8.63 27.73 -23.45
N GLY A 319 -9.79 27.42 -24.03
CA GLY A 319 -10.28 28.06 -25.26
C GLY A 319 -10.26 27.19 -26.51
N ASN A 320 -9.68 25.99 -26.45
CA ASN A 320 -9.85 25.00 -27.51
C ASN A 320 -11.18 24.25 -27.35
N GLU A 321 -11.91 24.05 -28.45
CA GLU A 321 -13.14 23.25 -28.44
C GLU A 321 -12.80 21.79 -28.11
N VAL A 322 -13.26 21.34 -26.95
CA VAL A 322 -13.13 19.94 -26.53
C VAL A 322 -14.31 19.19 -27.11
N ALA A 323 -14.08 18.29 -28.06
CA ALA A 323 -15.14 17.42 -28.54
C ALA A 323 -15.63 16.53 -27.38
N PRO A 324 -16.93 16.21 -27.26
CA PRO A 324 -17.44 15.34 -26.20
C PRO A 324 -16.73 13.98 -26.15
N ALA A 325 -16.27 13.48 -27.31
CA ALA A 325 -15.46 12.27 -27.43
C ALA A 325 -14.08 12.37 -26.75
N THR A 326 -13.48 13.56 -26.71
CA THR A 326 -12.20 13.80 -26.03
C THR A 326 -12.37 13.90 -24.52
N LEU A 327 -13.56 14.26 -24.03
CA LEU A 327 -13.90 14.22 -22.60
C LEU A 327 -14.14 12.78 -22.14
N THR A 328 -14.78 11.94 -22.97
CA THR A 328 -14.84 10.51 -22.70
C THR A 328 -13.45 9.91 -22.72
N ASP A 329 -12.55 10.23 -23.67
CA ASP A 329 -11.13 9.79 -23.65
C ASP A 329 -10.32 10.26 -22.42
N ILE A 330 -10.73 11.31 -21.71
CA ILE A 330 -10.08 11.72 -20.45
C ILE A 330 -10.52 10.82 -19.28
N PHE A 331 -11.75 10.29 -19.33
CA PHE A 331 -12.24 9.26 -18.42
C PHE A 331 -11.93 7.83 -18.91
N ASP A 332 -11.75 7.68 -20.22
CA ASP A 332 -11.44 6.49 -21.03
C ASP A 332 -10.02 6.59 -21.61
N ALA A 333 -9.06 7.13 -20.85
CA ALA A 333 -7.62 7.00 -21.12
C ALA A 333 -7.13 5.52 -20.99
N GLU A 334 -8.08 4.60 -21.19
CA GLU A 334 -8.10 3.16 -21.19
C GLU A 334 -8.17 2.61 -22.64
N THR A 335 -8.45 3.42 -23.69
CA THR A 335 -8.64 2.88 -25.07
C THR A 335 -7.84 3.52 -26.21
N VAL A 336 -7.31 4.76 -26.11
CA VAL A 336 -6.59 5.36 -27.26
C VAL A 336 -5.09 5.08 -27.23
N ARG A 337 -4.71 3.85 -27.61
CA ARG A 337 -3.50 3.60 -28.43
C ARG A 337 -3.68 2.32 -29.26
N ALA A 338 -4.57 2.41 -30.25
CA ALA A 338 -4.60 1.47 -31.37
C ALA A 338 -4.20 2.11 -32.72
N ASP A 339 -4.14 3.44 -32.87
CA ASP A 339 -4.19 4.01 -34.24
C ASP A 339 -2.96 4.79 -34.74
N GLN A 340 -1.82 4.81 -34.02
CA GLN A 340 -0.62 5.51 -34.52
C GLN A 340 0.73 4.84 -34.20
N LEU A 341 0.82 3.52 -34.37
CA LEU A 341 2.11 2.86 -34.60
C LEU A 341 1.95 1.86 -35.74
N ASP A 342 2.49 2.23 -36.90
CA ASP A 342 2.64 1.37 -38.06
C ASP A 342 3.23 -0.01 -37.69
N GLN A 343 2.51 -1.04 -38.11
CA GLN A 343 3.03 -2.29 -38.69
C GLN A 343 4.06 -3.07 -37.86
N SER A 344 3.60 -4.08 -37.10
CA SER A 344 3.96 -5.49 -37.32
C SER A 344 3.36 -6.40 -36.25
N ALA A 345 2.60 -7.40 -36.73
CA ALA A 345 2.25 -8.68 -36.12
C ALA A 345 2.18 -8.76 -34.58
N ASP A 346 0.96 -8.83 -34.03
CA ASP A 346 0.56 -9.69 -32.90
C ASP A 346 -0.90 -9.35 -32.48
N ALA A 347 -1.87 -9.72 -33.31
CA ALA A 347 -3.31 -9.54 -33.03
C ALA A 347 -3.87 -10.49 -31.95
N GLU A 348 -3.02 -11.30 -31.29
CA GLU A 348 -3.43 -12.17 -30.16
C GLU A 348 -3.21 -11.52 -28.78
N ARG A 349 -2.77 -10.25 -28.73
CA ARG A 349 -2.56 -9.49 -27.48
C ARG A 349 -3.70 -8.55 -27.09
N GLU A 350 -4.77 -8.47 -27.90
CA GLU A 350 -5.86 -7.49 -27.77
C GLU A 350 -6.84 -7.71 -26.59
N LEU A 351 -6.66 -8.76 -25.77
CA LEU A 351 -7.50 -9.07 -24.60
C LEU A 351 -7.00 -8.53 -23.24
N ARG A 352 -6.05 -7.58 -23.19
CA ARG A 352 -5.57 -7.01 -21.90
C ARG A 352 -5.62 -5.48 -21.78
N PRO A 353 -6.79 -4.81 -21.83
CA PRO A 353 -6.83 -3.34 -21.70
C PRO A 353 -6.64 -2.86 -20.25
N ASN A 354 -7.12 -3.59 -19.23
CA ASN A 354 -7.23 -3.03 -17.86
C ASN A 354 -6.04 -3.36 -16.93
N THR A 355 -5.13 -4.26 -17.34
CA THR A 355 -4.02 -4.71 -16.46
C THR A 355 -2.87 -3.69 -16.31
N GLY A 356 -2.75 -2.72 -17.23
CA GLY A 356 -1.62 -1.80 -17.27
C GLY A 356 -1.69 -0.70 -16.21
N ILE A 357 -2.87 -0.11 -16.01
CA ILE A 357 -3.09 0.95 -15.03
C ILE A 357 -3.06 0.38 -13.61
N GLU A 358 -3.73 -0.75 -13.38
CA GLU A 358 -3.70 -1.42 -12.07
C GLU A 358 -2.28 -1.80 -11.65
N THR A 359 -1.49 -2.36 -12.58
CA THR A 359 -0.08 -2.71 -12.31
C THR A 359 0.77 -1.48 -11.99
N ARG A 360 0.61 -0.38 -12.74
CA ARG A 360 1.32 0.88 -12.46
C ARG A 360 0.87 1.52 -11.15
N ALA A 361 -0.43 1.48 -10.83
CA ALA A 361 -0.96 1.98 -9.58
C ALA A 361 -0.42 1.16 -8.39
N ARG A 362 -0.38 -0.17 -8.52
CA ARG A 362 0.23 -1.07 -7.54
C ARG A 362 1.72 -0.74 -7.35
N LEU A 363 2.45 -0.54 -8.45
CA LEU A 363 3.86 -0.15 -8.40
C LEU A 363 4.07 1.21 -7.73
N ALA A 364 3.23 2.20 -8.00
CA ALA A 364 3.26 3.51 -7.33
C ALA A 364 3.08 3.35 -5.81
N VAL A 365 2.08 2.58 -5.38
CA VAL A 365 1.80 2.36 -3.96
C VAL A 365 2.95 1.59 -3.28
N THR A 366 3.50 0.54 -3.91
CA THR A 366 4.61 -0.23 -3.32
C THR A 366 5.92 0.55 -3.32
N SER A 367 6.22 1.34 -4.36
CA SER A 367 7.35 2.27 -4.36
C SER A 367 7.20 3.36 -3.29
N LEU A 368 5.97 3.90 -3.10
CA LEU A 368 5.71 4.86 -2.03
C LEU A 368 5.92 4.23 -0.65
N ARG A 369 5.47 2.98 -0.42
CA ARG A 369 5.75 2.24 0.82
C ARG A 369 7.24 2.19 1.12
N GLY A 370 8.06 1.87 0.12
CA GLY A 370 9.51 1.82 0.28
C GLY A 370 10.16 3.17 0.52
N LEU A 371 9.74 4.21 -0.21
CA LEU A 371 10.21 5.58 -0.01
C LEU A 371 9.91 6.08 1.41
N ILE A 372 8.68 5.86 1.92
CA ILE A 372 8.31 6.26 3.27
C ILE A 372 9.11 5.46 4.32
N ALA A 373 9.30 4.16 4.13
CA ALA A 373 10.14 3.35 5.03
C ALA A 373 11.60 3.85 5.06
N ALA A 374 12.18 4.17 3.89
CA ALA A 374 13.53 4.73 3.79
C ALA A 374 13.66 6.09 4.46
N VAL A 375 12.77 7.02 4.16
CA VAL A 375 12.74 8.36 4.75
C VAL A 375 12.58 8.28 6.27
N SER A 376 11.71 7.39 6.74
CA SER A 376 11.50 7.15 8.17
C SER A 376 12.79 6.67 8.85
N ALA A 377 13.51 5.72 8.25
CA ALA A 377 14.79 5.23 8.76
C ALA A 377 15.89 6.30 8.73
N LEU A 378 15.97 7.09 7.64
CA LEU A 378 16.95 8.18 7.50
C LEU A 378 16.71 9.31 8.49
N LEU A 379 15.45 9.70 8.72
CA LEU A 379 15.09 10.72 9.71
C LEU A 379 15.43 10.24 11.13
N ALA A 380 15.01 9.02 11.50
CA ALA A 380 15.28 8.48 12.83
C ALA A 380 16.77 8.25 13.08
N GLY A 381 17.47 7.61 12.14
CA GLY A 381 18.91 7.40 12.23
C GLY A 381 19.69 8.70 12.22
N GLY A 382 19.32 9.66 11.36
CA GLY A 382 19.98 10.96 11.24
C GLY A 382 19.93 11.77 12.53
N VAL A 383 18.78 11.85 13.21
CA VAL A 383 18.70 12.58 14.50
C VAL A 383 19.43 11.87 15.63
N VAL A 384 19.43 10.54 15.66
CA VAL A 384 20.17 9.78 16.68
C VAL A 384 21.67 9.95 16.47
N VAL A 385 22.15 9.85 15.23
CA VAL A 385 23.57 10.10 14.91
C VAL A 385 23.95 11.54 15.23
N ALA A 386 23.11 12.53 14.89
CA ALA A 386 23.37 13.93 15.25
C ALA A 386 23.49 14.12 16.78
N ALA A 387 22.60 13.50 17.55
CA ALA A 387 22.66 13.53 19.01
C ALA A 387 23.91 12.84 19.56
N GLU A 388 24.31 11.68 19.04
CA GLU A 388 25.54 10.96 19.44
C GLU A 388 26.81 11.79 19.20
N GLN A 389 26.85 12.59 18.13
CA GLN A 389 28.01 13.44 17.83
C GLN A 389 28.09 14.69 18.71
N ALA A 390 26.95 15.17 19.24
CA ALA A 390 26.88 16.27 20.19
C ALA A 390 25.99 15.92 21.41
N PRO A 391 26.45 15.02 22.31
CA PRO A 391 25.63 14.49 23.40
C PRO A 391 25.15 15.60 24.34
N GLY A 392 23.83 15.65 24.58
CA GLY A 392 23.21 16.65 25.47
C GLY A 392 23.03 18.04 24.86
N GLY A 393 23.35 18.22 23.57
CA GLY A 393 23.15 19.47 22.86
C GLY A 393 21.66 19.81 22.66
N ILE A 394 21.29 21.06 22.96
CA ILE A 394 19.89 21.51 22.93
C ILE A 394 19.33 21.44 21.49
N ARG A 395 20.16 21.73 20.48
CA ARG A 395 19.72 21.79 19.08
C ARG A 395 19.34 20.39 18.58
N GLU A 396 20.11 19.40 18.97
CA GLU A 396 19.99 18.00 18.59
C GLU A 396 18.77 17.37 19.29
N ILE A 397 18.54 17.72 20.56
CA ILE A 397 17.32 17.35 21.30
C ILE A 397 16.08 17.95 20.64
N VAL A 398 16.11 19.26 20.32
CA VAL A 398 14.99 19.95 19.67
C VAL A 398 14.72 19.38 18.27
N LEU A 399 15.77 19.08 17.50
CA LEU A 399 15.63 18.43 16.19
C LEU A 399 15.01 17.04 16.33
N GLY A 400 15.48 16.23 17.27
CA GLY A 400 14.94 14.90 17.56
C GLY A 400 13.46 14.94 17.93
N ALA A 401 13.08 15.87 18.83
CA ALA A 401 11.68 16.08 19.21
C ALA A 401 10.82 16.55 18.04
N ALA A 402 11.33 17.47 17.21
CA ALA A 402 10.61 17.96 16.04
C ALA A 402 10.40 16.87 14.99
N VAL A 403 11.43 16.07 14.69
CA VAL A 403 11.35 14.94 13.75
C VAL A 403 10.39 13.86 14.27
N ALA A 404 10.48 13.48 15.54
CA ALA A 404 9.53 12.55 16.15
C ALA A 404 8.08 13.05 16.03
N GLY A 405 7.84 14.33 16.36
CA GLY A 405 6.53 14.96 16.22
C GLY A 405 6.00 14.92 14.78
N ILE A 406 6.83 15.30 13.79
CA ILE A 406 6.44 15.22 12.37
C ILE A 406 6.10 13.79 11.98
N LEU A 407 6.91 12.80 12.34
CA LEU A 407 6.70 11.41 11.95
C LEU A 407 5.35 10.88 12.49
N VAL A 408 5.02 11.11 13.77
CA VAL A 408 3.72 10.71 14.34
C VAL A 408 2.56 11.46 13.68
N MET A 409 2.70 12.77 13.50
CA MET A 409 1.63 13.57 12.90
C MET A 409 1.41 13.23 11.43
N ARG A 410 2.48 12.92 10.68
CA ARG A 410 2.41 12.52 9.27
C ARG A 410 1.75 11.17 9.06
N ALA A 411 1.82 10.26 10.04
CA ALA A 411 1.16 8.97 9.96
C ALA A 411 -0.34 9.07 9.66
N ARG A 412 -1.00 10.17 10.05
CA ARG A 412 -2.44 10.42 9.79
C ARG A 412 -2.80 10.68 8.32
N TRP A 413 -1.83 11.04 7.49
CA TRP A 413 -2.05 11.39 6.08
C TRP A 413 -1.97 10.17 5.15
N TYR A 414 -1.38 9.07 5.62
CA TYR A 414 -1.18 7.87 4.81
C TYR A 414 -2.25 6.82 5.16
N PRO A 415 -3.15 6.47 4.22
CA PRO A 415 -4.15 5.43 4.47
C PRO A 415 -3.52 4.03 4.54
N ASP A 416 -2.32 3.85 3.97
CA ASP A 416 -1.63 2.58 3.98
C ASP A 416 -1.01 2.24 5.34
N ARG A 417 -1.36 1.08 5.89
CA ARG A 417 -0.90 0.61 7.21
C ARG A 417 0.62 0.51 7.32
N VAL A 418 1.31 0.10 6.25
CA VAL A 418 2.77 -0.11 6.30
C VAL A 418 3.47 1.25 6.38
N GLN A 419 3.01 2.24 5.60
CA GLN A 419 3.49 3.61 5.64
C GLN A 419 3.27 4.24 7.02
N ALA A 420 2.03 4.17 7.55
CA ALA A 420 1.70 4.73 8.86
C ALA A 420 2.51 4.09 10.01
N VAL A 421 2.62 2.75 10.03
CA VAL A 421 3.40 2.04 11.06
C VAL A 421 4.88 2.35 10.96
N SER A 422 5.44 2.47 9.75
CA SER A 422 6.86 2.82 9.56
C SER A 422 7.21 4.20 10.12
N LEU A 423 6.33 5.19 9.94
CA LEU A 423 6.49 6.54 10.49
C LEU A 423 6.41 6.52 12.02
N CYS A 424 5.40 5.82 12.59
CA CYS A 424 5.25 5.68 14.04
C CYS A 424 6.45 4.96 14.67
N ALA A 425 6.93 3.88 14.06
CA ALA A 425 8.10 3.13 14.52
C ALA A 425 9.36 4.00 14.47
N ALA A 426 9.58 4.75 13.39
CA ALA A 426 10.70 5.67 13.29
C ALA A 426 10.63 6.81 14.31
N SER A 427 9.44 7.32 14.64
CA SER A 427 9.29 8.28 15.73
C SER A 427 9.70 7.67 17.07
N ALA A 428 9.30 6.43 17.34
CA ALA A 428 9.69 5.74 18.57
C ALA A 428 11.21 5.56 18.64
N VAL A 429 11.84 5.12 17.54
CA VAL A 429 13.31 4.99 17.44
C VAL A 429 14.01 6.33 17.63
N ALA A 430 13.54 7.39 16.99
CA ALA A 430 14.09 8.74 17.14
C ALA A 430 14.00 9.23 18.60
N THR A 431 12.84 9.07 19.22
CA THR A 431 12.60 9.53 20.60
C THR A 431 13.45 8.73 21.60
N VAL A 432 13.43 7.40 21.51
CA VAL A 432 14.20 6.52 22.40
C VAL A 432 15.69 6.70 22.19
N GLY A 433 16.14 6.79 20.94
CA GLY A 433 17.57 6.96 20.62
C GLY A 433 18.11 8.28 21.18
N VAL A 434 17.44 9.41 20.90
CA VAL A 434 17.85 10.72 21.44
C VAL A 434 17.76 10.75 22.97
N ALA A 435 16.74 10.12 23.57
CA ALA A 435 16.65 9.99 25.03
C ALA A 435 17.81 9.15 25.62
N ALA A 436 18.19 8.06 24.97
CA ALA A 436 19.31 7.23 25.41
C ALA A 436 20.64 8.00 25.37
N VAL A 437 20.90 8.73 24.28
CA VAL A 437 22.10 9.57 24.15
C VAL A 437 22.15 10.63 25.26
N THR A 438 21.03 11.32 25.48
CA THR A 438 20.96 12.41 26.46
C THR A 438 21.10 11.93 27.90
N VAL A 439 20.53 10.76 28.24
CA VAL A 439 20.76 10.12 29.55
C VAL A 439 22.23 9.77 29.74
N GLY A 440 22.90 9.25 28.70
CA GLY A 440 24.34 8.98 28.72
C GLY A 440 25.19 10.23 28.90
N ALA A 441 24.75 11.36 28.34
CA ALA A 441 25.46 12.64 28.38
C ALA A 441 25.34 13.37 29.74
N TYR A 442 24.18 13.30 30.40
CA TYR A 442 23.95 14.04 31.64
C TYR A 442 24.67 13.41 32.84
N GLY A 443 25.32 14.27 33.64
CA GLY A 443 26.11 13.84 34.81
C GLY A 443 25.34 13.72 36.12
N THR A 444 24.13 14.28 36.22
CA THR A 444 23.32 14.26 37.45
C THR A 444 22.17 13.26 37.34
N ASP A 445 21.94 12.50 38.42
CA ASP A 445 20.88 11.48 38.45
C ASP A 445 19.49 12.10 38.27
N TYR A 446 19.27 13.30 38.80
CA TYR A 446 18.02 14.04 38.61
C TYR A 446 17.74 14.35 37.13
N ALA A 447 18.73 14.81 36.38
CA ALA A 447 18.55 15.13 34.96
C ALA A 447 18.28 13.86 34.13
N ARG A 448 18.97 12.74 34.45
CA ARG A 448 18.70 11.44 33.83
C ARG A 448 17.28 10.96 34.09
N LEU A 449 16.83 11.03 35.34
CA LEU A 449 15.46 10.67 35.72
C LEU A 449 14.42 11.57 35.05
N ALA A 450 14.70 12.86 34.87
CA ALA A 450 13.81 13.77 34.17
C ALA A 450 13.61 13.36 32.70
N VAL A 451 14.70 13.00 31.99
CA VAL A 451 14.61 12.51 30.59
C VAL A 451 13.79 11.22 30.51
N VAL A 452 14.05 10.26 31.39
CA VAL A 452 13.27 9.02 31.46
C VAL A 452 11.80 9.31 31.79
N GLY A 453 11.54 10.24 32.70
CA GLY A 453 10.18 10.68 33.04
C GLY A 453 9.43 11.25 31.83
N VAL A 454 10.07 12.12 31.04
CA VAL A 454 9.48 12.66 29.80
C VAL A 454 9.18 11.55 28.79
N LEU A 455 10.09 10.58 28.64
CA LEU A 455 9.88 9.43 27.75
C LEU A 455 8.69 8.58 28.18
N VAL A 456 8.54 8.31 29.49
CA VAL A 456 7.39 7.57 30.05
C VAL A 456 6.09 8.34 29.82
N VAL A 457 6.08 9.66 30.06
CA VAL A 457 4.91 10.50 29.80
C VAL A 457 4.52 10.47 28.32
N ALA A 458 5.49 10.55 27.41
CA ALA A 458 5.23 10.44 25.97
C ALA A 458 4.65 9.06 25.59
N ALA A 459 5.17 7.97 26.17
CA ALA A 459 4.65 6.62 25.95
C ALA A 459 3.22 6.45 26.47
N VAL A 460 2.92 6.98 27.67
CA VAL A 460 1.56 6.99 28.24
C VAL A 460 0.62 7.81 27.36
N ALA A 461 1.04 9.00 26.91
CA ALA A 461 0.25 9.82 26.01
C ALA A 461 -0.05 9.12 24.67
N ALA A 462 0.93 8.42 24.10
CA ALA A 462 0.74 7.61 22.89
C ALA A 462 -0.24 6.46 23.11
N CYS A 463 -0.16 5.76 24.26
CA CYS A 463 -1.11 4.71 24.62
C CYS A 463 -2.54 5.25 24.79
N VAL A 464 -2.69 6.37 25.50
CA VAL A 464 -4.00 7.04 25.65
C VAL A 464 -4.54 7.49 24.29
N ALA A 465 -3.69 8.02 23.41
CA ALA A 465 -4.07 8.41 22.05
C ALA A 465 -4.55 7.20 21.23
N ALA A 466 -3.83 6.08 21.30
CA ALA A 466 -4.22 4.83 20.62
C ALA A 466 -5.59 4.30 21.09
N LEU A 467 -5.91 4.45 22.39
CA LEU A 467 -7.21 4.04 22.95
C LEU A 467 -8.35 5.02 22.63
N ARG A 468 -8.06 6.32 22.51
CA ARG A 468 -9.08 7.38 22.45
C ARG A 468 -9.37 7.90 21.05
N LEU A 469 -8.41 7.88 20.13
CA LEU A 469 -8.53 8.50 18.81
C LEU A 469 -9.29 7.68 17.75
N PRO A 470 -9.20 6.32 17.70
CA PRO A 470 -9.89 5.55 16.68
C PRO A 470 -11.41 5.83 16.68
N GLY A 471 -11.97 6.11 15.50
CA GLY A 471 -13.40 6.39 15.33
C GLY A 471 -13.90 7.73 15.88
N ARG A 472 -13.04 8.56 16.50
CA ARG A 472 -13.45 9.91 16.96
C ARG A 472 -13.41 10.93 15.83
N ARG A 473 -14.53 11.60 15.61
CA ARG A 473 -14.60 12.80 14.77
C ARG A 473 -14.02 13.98 15.54
N LEU A 474 -12.80 14.40 15.19
CA LEU A 474 -12.19 15.60 15.76
C LEU A 474 -12.95 16.85 15.31
N SER A 475 -13.05 17.83 16.21
CA SER A 475 -13.64 19.13 15.84
C SER A 475 -12.78 19.82 14.75
N PRO A 476 -13.37 20.65 13.87
CA PRO A 476 -12.61 21.39 12.86
C PRO A 476 -11.49 22.24 13.47
N VAL A 477 -11.74 22.84 14.64
CA VAL A 477 -10.75 23.66 15.36
C VAL A 477 -9.58 22.80 15.83
N THR A 478 -9.84 21.66 16.47
CA THR A 478 -8.79 20.74 16.93
C THR A 478 -7.94 20.25 15.76
N ARG A 479 -8.57 19.85 14.65
CA ARG A 479 -7.85 19.44 13.45
C ARG A 479 -6.96 20.57 12.92
N ARG A 480 -7.47 21.79 12.87
CA ARG A 480 -6.70 22.95 12.41
C ARG A 480 -5.51 23.28 13.32
N VAL A 481 -5.67 23.14 14.64
CA VAL A 481 -4.56 23.31 15.60
C VAL A 481 -3.48 22.26 15.37
N ILE A 482 -3.87 21.00 15.18
CA ILE A 482 -2.92 19.92 14.85
C ILE A 482 -2.20 20.23 13.54
N ASP A 483 -2.90 20.71 12.51
CA ASP A 483 -2.28 21.10 11.24
C ASP A 483 -1.28 22.24 11.40
N LEU A 484 -1.61 23.26 12.21
CA LEU A 484 -0.70 24.38 12.52
C LEU A 484 0.55 23.92 13.26
N VAL A 485 0.41 23.02 14.24
CA VAL A 485 1.56 22.43 14.94
C VAL A 485 2.42 21.61 13.98
N GLU A 486 1.81 20.81 13.09
CA GLU A 486 2.55 20.05 12.08
C GLU A 486 3.36 21.00 11.17
N TYR A 487 2.74 22.10 10.70
CA TYR A 487 3.44 23.08 9.86
C TYR A 487 4.56 23.80 10.60
N ALA A 488 4.36 24.13 11.88
CA ALA A 488 5.41 24.72 12.71
C ALA A 488 6.61 23.78 12.85
N LEU A 489 6.38 22.48 13.08
CA LEU A 489 7.44 21.49 13.15
C LEU A 489 8.15 21.30 11.80
N ILE A 490 7.39 21.24 10.70
CA ILE A 490 7.96 21.16 9.33
C ILE A 490 8.87 22.35 9.04
N LEU A 491 8.52 23.55 9.52
CA LEU A 491 9.35 24.74 9.39
C LEU A 491 10.57 24.71 10.34
N LEU A 492 10.39 24.16 11.55
CA LEU A 492 11.45 24.10 12.57
C LEU A 492 12.60 23.17 12.17
N VAL A 493 12.30 22.00 11.59
CA VAL A 493 13.32 21.01 11.20
C VAL A 493 14.42 21.59 10.30
N PRO A 494 14.14 22.25 9.16
CA PRO A 494 15.19 22.82 8.32
C PRO A 494 15.96 23.94 9.03
N VAL A 495 15.30 24.75 9.85
CA VAL A 495 15.97 25.81 10.63
C VAL A 495 17.01 25.20 11.58
N ILE A 496 16.62 24.21 12.37
CA ILE A 496 17.54 23.56 13.30
C ILE A 496 18.60 22.74 12.56
N ALA A 497 18.24 22.03 11.49
CA ALA A 497 19.20 21.28 10.68
C ALA A 497 20.29 22.18 10.09
N PHE A 498 19.93 23.36 9.55
CA PHE A 498 20.90 24.33 9.04
C PHE A 498 21.76 24.96 10.14
N TRP A 499 21.23 25.06 11.36
CA TRP A 499 22.03 25.46 12.51
C TRP A 499 23.08 24.40 12.86
N ILE A 500 22.69 23.12 12.93
CA ILE A 500 23.61 21.99 13.18
C ILE A 500 24.66 21.89 12.08
N MET A 501 24.28 22.10 10.81
CA MET A 501 25.21 22.15 9.68
C MET A 501 26.21 23.31 9.76
N GLY A 502 25.97 24.31 10.61
CA GLY A 502 26.83 25.49 10.75
C GLY A 502 26.63 26.54 9.65
N ILE A 503 25.52 26.51 8.91
CA ILE A 503 25.24 27.47 7.83
C ILE A 503 25.07 28.88 8.40
N TYR A 504 24.33 29.03 9.50
CA TYR A 504 24.15 30.35 10.14
C TYR A 504 25.45 30.92 10.68
N THR A 505 26.35 30.08 11.19
CA THR A 505 27.66 30.53 11.66
C THR A 505 28.56 30.95 10.49
N ALA A 506 28.50 30.22 9.37
CA ALA A 506 29.23 30.59 8.16
C ALA A 506 28.73 31.92 7.58
N MET A 507 27.41 32.14 7.50
CA MET A 507 26.84 33.40 6.99
C MET A 507 27.16 34.61 7.86
N ARG A 508 27.38 34.44 9.17
CA ARG A 508 27.78 35.54 10.06
C ARG A 508 29.26 35.90 9.95
N ALA A 509 30.08 35.03 9.37
CA ALA A 509 31.52 35.20 9.24
C ALA A 509 31.93 35.84 7.89
N ILE A 510 30.98 35.98 6.97
CA ILE A 510 31.07 36.76 5.72
C ILE A 510 30.58 38.17 6.04
#